data_AF-A0A1V5Q2C2-F1
#
_entry.id   AF-A0A1V5Q2C2-F1
#
_cell.length_a   1.000
_cell.length_b   1.000
_cell.length_c   1.000
_cell.angle_alpha   90.00
_cell.angle_beta   90.00
_cell.angle_gamma   90.00
#
_symmetry.space_group_name_H-M   'P 1'
#
loop_
_entity.id
_entity.type
_entity.pdbx_description
1 polymer ?
#
loop_
_entity_poly.entity_id
_entity_poly.type
_entity_poly.pdbx_seq_one_letter_code
_entity_poly.pdbx_strand_id
1 'polypeptide(L)'
;MFELLLWLTGIIPMASAAVAYKRTRDPFHPMIYLGLMITYIYAFLPATYFYRGLIENAFRDESSLIFAQTIHILSIAACCAGCLWPRRTGTATCFTGRIMDMPQALRNNLARLSFLLAAIGLAAYLYHLSMAGGFFEAYSRPKGGYVRGISGYVTSLPFMTILATGLYAISQQGKPIRARTTFLMLLFMSPHIIQGTFGGSRGAAFLSAVTLTFAWFTARSQRPSIGFMISILFAIGVLMLSLKVYRQTLYLGSEKQLEKRPLMEILMPQELNISDATTYSWGLIIVTHHHQRYFWGRRYLAQILVRPVPRQLWPTKYEDLGVDWMVTRPGTGGFSFTEWKTAVGWFPQAGSSTGFVADAFAEFSWGGLVVCFLVGLLYGTLWKRAAMQRGFWIVIYLEAAAVSIYLVTQGTASAWMYRLLFLTIPTYLFWRWMIGPRLAIQSRPVPVQGMPPRP
;
A
#
# COMPACT_ATOMS: atom_id res chain seq x y z
N MET A 1 10.21 -27.77 -13.70
CA MET A 1 11.00 -26.50 -13.58
C MET A 1 10.20 -25.39 -12.90
N PHE A 2 8.91 -25.22 -13.23
CA PHE A 2 8.03 -24.21 -12.63
C PHE A 2 7.97 -24.27 -11.09
N GLU A 3 7.87 -25.46 -10.51
CA GLU A 3 7.86 -25.67 -9.05
C GLU A 3 9.10 -25.08 -8.35
N LEU A 4 10.30 -25.29 -8.90
CA LEU A 4 11.53 -24.72 -8.36
C LEU A 4 11.48 -23.19 -8.36
N LEU A 5 10.97 -22.58 -9.44
CA LEU A 5 10.82 -21.13 -9.52
C LEU A 5 9.81 -20.60 -8.50
N LEU A 6 8.72 -21.34 -8.22
CA LEU A 6 7.75 -20.99 -7.18
C LEU A 6 8.41 -20.97 -5.79
N TRP A 7 9.16 -22.02 -5.44
CA TRP A 7 9.86 -22.09 -4.16
C TRP A 7 10.88 -20.97 -3.99
N LEU A 8 11.70 -20.72 -5.01
CA LEU A 8 12.66 -19.62 -4.98
C LEU A 8 11.99 -18.25 -4.83
N THR A 9 10.81 -18.06 -5.45
CA THR A 9 10.03 -16.83 -5.33
C THR A 9 9.58 -16.56 -3.89
N GLY A 10 9.41 -17.60 -3.06
CA GLY A 10 9.12 -17.46 -1.63
C GLY A 10 10.38 -17.34 -0.76
N ILE A 11 11.44 -18.08 -1.08
CA ILE A 11 12.68 -18.09 -0.30
C ILE A 11 13.39 -16.73 -0.37
N ILE A 12 13.48 -16.12 -1.55
CA ILE A 12 14.18 -14.84 -1.75
C ILE A 12 13.66 -13.71 -0.84
N PRO A 13 12.35 -13.38 -0.82
CA PRO A 13 11.83 -12.33 0.05
C PRO A 13 11.97 -12.66 1.54
N MET A 14 11.80 -13.93 1.95
CA MET A 14 11.96 -14.36 3.34
C MET A 14 13.42 -14.29 3.80
N ALA A 15 14.35 -14.77 2.98
CA ALA A 15 15.79 -14.64 3.22
C ALA A 15 16.21 -13.17 3.29
N SER A 16 15.66 -12.34 2.40
CA SER A 16 15.91 -10.90 2.41
C SER A 16 15.36 -10.21 3.67
N ALA A 17 14.20 -10.63 4.17
CA ALA A 17 13.65 -10.19 5.45
C ALA A 17 14.54 -10.61 6.64
N ALA A 18 15.03 -11.85 6.65
CA ALA A 18 15.96 -12.35 7.66
C ALA A 18 17.30 -11.60 7.64
N VAL A 19 17.85 -11.36 6.46
CA VAL A 19 19.09 -10.57 6.26
C VAL A 19 18.87 -9.12 6.73
N ALA A 20 17.75 -8.49 6.36
CA ALA A 20 17.41 -7.16 6.82
C ALA A 20 17.34 -7.10 8.35
N TYR A 21 16.66 -8.05 8.99
CA TYR A 21 16.55 -8.09 10.44
C TYR A 21 17.90 -8.35 11.12
N LYS A 22 18.70 -9.29 10.61
CA LYS A 22 20.03 -9.59 11.14
C LYS A 22 20.95 -8.36 11.08
N ARG A 23 20.90 -7.60 9.98
CA ARG A 23 21.72 -6.40 9.76
C ARG A 23 21.28 -5.20 10.60
N THR A 24 19.98 -5.02 10.81
CA THR A 24 19.43 -3.76 11.33
C THR A 24 18.81 -3.86 12.72
N ARG A 25 18.43 -5.09 13.12
CA ARG A 25 17.64 -5.42 14.32
C ARG A 25 16.38 -4.57 14.45
N ASP A 26 15.83 -4.13 13.33
CA ASP A 26 14.65 -3.26 13.26
C ASP A 26 13.46 -4.02 12.67
N PRO A 27 12.44 -4.37 13.48
CA PRO A 27 11.23 -5.03 12.98
C PRO A 27 10.40 -4.17 12.03
N PHE A 28 10.64 -2.85 12.00
CA PHE A 28 9.98 -1.96 11.06
C PHE A 28 10.69 -1.89 9.71
N HIS A 29 11.75 -2.66 9.46
CA HIS A 29 12.38 -2.68 8.15
C HIS A 29 11.36 -3.11 7.07
N PRO A 30 11.33 -2.45 5.91
CA PRO A 30 10.32 -2.68 4.87
C PRO A 30 10.20 -4.15 4.44
N MET A 31 11.32 -4.86 4.33
CA MET A 31 11.32 -6.29 4.03
C MET A 31 10.55 -7.18 5.02
N ILE A 32 10.32 -6.77 6.26
CA ILE A 32 9.57 -7.60 7.23
C ILE A 32 8.10 -7.72 6.81
N TYR A 33 7.45 -6.60 6.50
CA TYR A 33 6.05 -6.62 6.07
C TYR A 33 5.91 -6.83 4.55
N LEU A 34 6.73 -6.18 3.72
CA LEU A 34 6.71 -6.39 2.27
C LEU A 34 7.09 -7.82 1.91
N GLY A 35 8.13 -8.37 2.54
CA GLY A 35 8.57 -9.74 2.29
C GLY A 35 7.47 -10.73 2.56
N LEU A 36 6.77 -10.63 3.70
CA LEU A 36 5.65 -11.51 4.02
C LEU A 36 4.50 -11.40 3.00
N MET A 37 4.12 -10.18 2.61
CA MET A 37 3.06 -9.98 1.61
C MET A 37 3.45 -10.52 0.22
N ILE A 38 4.69 -10.29 -0.20
CA ILE A 38 5.24 -10.78 -1.46
C ILE A 38 5.26 -12.31 -1.46
N THR A 39 5.77 -12.94 -0.39
CA THR A 39 5.79 -14.39 -0.23
C THR A 39 4.38 -14.97 -0.32
N TYR A 40 3.40 -14.36 0.36
CA TYR A 40 2.03 -14.86 0.33
C TYR A 40 1.43 -14.79 -1.09
N ILE A 41 1.52 -13.64 -1.74
CA ILE A 41 0.85 -13.39 -3.04
C ILE A 41 1.56 -14.10 -4.20
N TYR A 42 2.89 -14.12 -4.22
CA TYR A 42 3.67 -14.58 -5.38
C TYR A 42 4.29 -15.96 -5.21
N ALA A 43 4.26 -16.56 -4.02
CA ALA A 43 4.79 -17.91 -3.80
C ALA A 43 3.75 -18.84 -3.16
N PHE A 44 3.23 -18.51 -1.98
CA PHE A 44 2.32 -19.40 -1.25
C PHE A 44 1.00 -19.64 -2.00
N LEU A 45 0.30 -18.57 -2.39
CA LEU A 45 -0.95 -18.67 -3.14
C LEU A 45 -0.76 -19.43 -4.48
N PRO A 46 0.21 -19.09 -5.35
CA PRO A 46 0.43 -19.86 -6.56
C PRO A 46 0.87 -21.30 -6.33
N ALA A 47 1.66 -21.59 -5.28
CA ALA A 47 1.98 -22.97 -4.91
C ALA A 47 0.73 -23.77 -4.53
N THR A 48 -0.23 -23.16 -3.80
CA THR A 48 -1.50 -23.83 -3.49
C THR A 48 -2.33 -24.15 -4.74
N TYR A 49 -2.29 -23.29 -5.77
CA TYR A 49 -2.94 -23.59 -7.05
C TYR A 49 -2.22 -24.68 -7.84
N PHE A 50 -0.88 -24.67 -7.81
CA PHE A 50 -0.05 -25.68 -8.47
C PHE A 50 -0.31 -27.08 -7.90
N TYR A 51 -0.17 -27.26 -6.58
CA TYR A 51 -0.35 -28.57 -5.94
C TYR A 51 -1.79 -29.10 -5.98
N ARG A 52 -2.77 -28.26 -6.30
CA ARG A 52 -4.17 -28.66 -6.50
C ARG A 52 -4.52 -28.94 -7.96
N GLY A 53 -3.56 -28.87 -8.89
CA GLY A 53 -3.81 -29.07 -10.33
C GLY A 53 -4.68 -27.99 -10.97
N LEU A 54 -4.85 -26.83 -10.32
CA LEU A 54 -5.74 -25.77 -10.79
C LEU A 54 -5.12 -24.92 -11.91
N ILE A 55 -3.78 -24.88 -11.98
CA ILE A 55 -3.03 -24.07 -12.96
C ILE A 55 -3.13 -24.67 -14.36
N GLU A 56 -3.07 -25.99 -14.49
CA GLU A 56 -3.10 -26.73 -15.76
C GLU A 56 -4.40 -26.47 -16.54
N ASN A 57 -5.51 -26.28 -15.82
CA ASN A 57 -6.81 -25.93 -16.41
C ASN A 57 -6.86 -24.51 -16.97
N ALA A 58 -6.07 -23.58 -16.41
CA ALA A 58 -6.12 -22.16 -16.76
C ALA A 58 -5.06 -21.74 -17.77
N PHE A 59 -3.96 -22.49 -17.89
CA PHE A 59 -2.87 -22.19 -18.81
C PHE A 59 -2.45 -23.48 -19.52
N ARG A 60 -2.66 -23.49 -20.85
CA ARG A 60 -2.40 -24.67 -21.68
C ARG A 60 -0.92 -24.90 -22.00
N ASP A 61 -0.11 -23.86 -21.91
CA ASP A 61 1.31 -23.89 -22.26
C ASP A 61 2.19 -23.67 -21.03
N GLU A 62 2.95 -24.70 -20.66
CA GLU A 62 3.88 -24.67 -19.52
C GLU A 62 5.03 -23.69 -19.77
N SER A 63 5.47 -23.52 -21.01
CA SER A 63 6.62 -22.65 -21.33
C SER A 63 6.30 -21.17 -21.07
N SER A 64 5.09 -20.73 -21.44
CA SER A 64 4.56 -19.40 -21.10
C SER A 64 4.45 -19.18 -19.58
N LEU A 65 4.05 -20.20 -18.81
CA LEU A 65 4.00 -20.12 -17.35
C LEU A 65 5.39 -20.00 -16.72
N ILE A 66 6.34 -20.81 -17.17
CA ILE A 66 7.75 -20.74 -16.75
C ILE A 66 8.30 -19.35 -17.01
N PHE A 67 8.04 -18.80 -18.21
CA PHE A 67 8.47 -17.45 -18.55
C PHE A 67 7.87 -16.41 -17.59
N ALA A 68 6.55 -16.45 -17.39
CA ALA A 68 5.88 -15.52 -16.49
C ALA A 68 6.40 -15.63 -15.05
N GLN A 69 6.67 -16.84 -14.55
CA GLN A 69 7.24 -17.03 -13.21
C GLN A 69 8.69 -16.58 -13.13
N THR A 70 9.46 -16.72 -14.21
CA THR A 70 10.84 -16.20 -14.31
C THR A 70 10.87 -14.68 -14.18
N ILE A 71 9.92 -13.98 -14.81
CA ILE A 71 9.77 -12.53 -14.62
C ILE A 71 9.43 -12.18 -13.17
N HIS A 72 8.57 -12.97 -12.50
CA HIS A 72 8.23 -12.75 -11.10
C HIS A 72 9.44 -12.87 -10.17
N ILE A 73 10.18 -13.97 -10.25
CA ILE A 73 11.35 -14.19 -9.39
C ILE A 73 12.40 -13.12 -9.61
N LEU A 74 12.71 -12.75 -10.86
CA LEU A 74 13.72 -11.72 -11.15
C LEU A 74 13.26 -10.34 -10.65
N SER A 75 11.99 -9.99 -10.84
CA SER A 75 11.43 -8.72 -10.37
C SER A 75 11.42 -8.62 -8.84
N ILE A 76 11.06 -9.72 -8.16
CA ILE A 76 11.07 -9.80 -6.70
C ILE A 76 12.50 -9.75 -6.17
N ALA A 77 13.44 -10.46 -6.79
CA ALA A 77 14.85 -10.39 -6.44
C ALA A 77 15.40 -8.97 -6.62
N ALA A 78 15.08 -8.29 -7.72
CA ALA A 78 15.44 -6.90 -7.96
C ALA A 78 14.87 -5.96 -6.90
N CYS A 79 13.58 -6.11 -6.56
CA CYS A 79 12.94 -5.34 -5.48
C CYS A 79 13.59 -5.58 -4.12
N CYS A 80 13.88 -6.84 -3.77
CA CYS A 80 14.56 -7.20 -2.53
C CYS A 80 15.97 -6.62 -2.47
N ALA A 81 16.73 -6.70 -3.58
CA ALA A 81 18.06 -6.12 -3.70
C ALA A 81 18.03 -4.60 -3.52
N GLY A 82 17.08 -3.91 -4.18
CA GLY A 82 16.87 -2.48 -4.01
C GLY A 82 16.52 -2.10 -2.57
N CYS A 83 15.65 -2.88 -1.92
CA CYS A 83 15.24 -2.66 -0.54
C CYS A 83 16.40 -2.83 0.47
N LEU A 84 17.32 -3.76 0.20
CA LEU A 84 18.53 -3.99 1.01
C LEU A 84 19.71 -3.08 0.64
N TRP A 85 19.60 -2.33 -0.46
CA TRP A 85 20.69 -1.50 -0.98
C TRP A 85 21.10 -0.38 -0.03
N PRO A 86 20.17 0.38 0.61
CA PRO A 86 20.53 1.44 1.54
C PRO A 86 21.17 0.84 2.80
N ARG A 87 22.50 0.72 2.78
CA ARG A 87 23.25 0.25 3.93
C ARG A 87 23.11 1.24 5.07
N ARG A 88 22.87 0.71 6.26
CA ARG A 88 22.89 1.45 7.51
C ARG A 88 24.25 1.29 8.16
N THR A 89 24.86 2.40 8.53
CA THR A 89 26.02 2.46 9.44
C THR A 89 25.49 2.83 10.83
N GLY A 90 25.50 1.87 11.77
CA GLY A 90 25.20 2.12 13.20
C GLY A 90 23.83 1.66 13.76
N THR A 91 23.61 1.89 15.06
CA THR A 91 22.49 1.37 15.89
C THR A 91 21.20 2.22 15.86
N ALA A 92 21.09 3.21 14.97
CA ALA A 92 19.92 4.08 14.79
C ALA A 92 18.65 3.34 14.30
N THR A 93 17.77 3.00 15.22
CA THR A 93 16.54 2.21 14.99
C THR A 93 15.35 3.13 14.72
N CYS A 94 14.46 2.72 13.80
CA CYS A 94 13.25 3.48 13.55
C CYS A 94 12.37 3.51 14.81
N PHE A 95 11.67 4.62 15.03
CA PHE A 95 10.64 4.79 16.08
C PHE A 95 11.07 4.67 17.56
N THR A 96 12.36 4.55 17.88
CA THR A 96 12.79 4.08 19.22
C THR A 96 13.79 4.99 19.91
N GLY A 97 13.84 6.25 19.47
CA GLY A 97 14.22 7.35 20.33
C GLY A 97 13.04 8.30 20.44
N ARG A 98 12.90 9.00 21.58
CA ARG A 98 12.08 10.21 21.62
C ARG A 98 12.48 11.03 20.40
N ILE A 99 11.54 11.33 19.50
CA ILE A 99 11.82 12.32 18.46
C ILE A 99 12.25 13.55 19.26
N MET A 100 13.50 13.97 19.01
CA MET A 100 14.19 15.18 19.47
C MET A 100 13.34 16.01 20.41
N ASP A 101 13.72 16.27 21.67
CA ASP A 101 13.00 17.11 22.65
C ASP A 101 12.07 18.15 22.01
N MET A 102 10.89 17.70 21.57
CA MET A 102 10.16 18.46 20.56
C MET A 102 9.51 19.61 21.31
N PRO A 103 9.77 20.87 20.91
CA PRO A 103 9.17 22.02 21.56
C PRO A 103 7.66 21.83 21.64
N GLN A 104 7.07 22.19 22.78
CA GLN A 104 5.64 22.03 22.99
C GLN A 104 4.80 22.73 21.91
N ALA A 105 5.29 23.87 21.39
CA ALA A 105 4.69 24.58 20.27
C ALA A 105 4.60 23.74 18.98
N LEU A 106 5.65 22.96 18.67
CA LEU A 106 5.66 22.07 17.51
C LEU A 106 4.68 20.91 17.68
N ARG A 107 4.61 20.33 18.88
CA ARG A 107 3.64 19.28 19.21
C ARG A 107 2.19 19.78 19.07
N ASN A 108 1.92 21.00 19.53
CA ASN A 108 0.60 21.62 19.40
C ASN A 108 0.24 21.87 17.93
N ASN A 109 1.19 22.30 17.10
CA ASN A 109 0.95 22.47 15.66
C ASN A 109 0.66 21.14 14.96
N LEU A 110 1.43 20.10 15.27
CA LEU A 110 1.20 18.75 14.74
C LEU A 110 -0.20 18.24 15.12
N ALA A 111 -0.61 18.46 16.37
CA ALA A 111 -1.94 18.11 16.83
C ALA A 111 -3.04 18.90 16.08
N ARG A 112 -2.91 20.23 15.96
CA ARG A 112 -3.89 21.06 15.22
C ARG A 112 -4.00 20.64 13.76
N LEU A 113 -2.87 20.40 13.10
CA LEU A 113 -2.84 19.90 11.73
C LEU A 113 -3.51 18.53 11.60
N SER A 114 -3.26 17.63 12.56
CA SER A 114 -3.93 16.33 12.57
C SER A 114 -5.46 16.46 12.70
N PHE A 115 -5.96 17.38 13.53
CA PHE A 115 -7.40 17.64 13.64
C PHE A 115 -7.98 18.23 12.35
N LEU A 116 -7.28 19.17 11.71
CA LEU A 116 -7.71 19.76 10.44
C LEU A 116 -7.83 18.68 9.34
N LEU A 117 -6.79 17.84 9.21
CA LEU A 117 -6.76 16.78 8.20
C LEU A 117 -7.78 15.67 8.48
N ALA A 118 -7.96 15.32 9.76
CA ALA A 118 -9.01 14.41 10.17
C ALA A 118 -10.40 14.96 9.84
N ALA A 119 -10.65 16.24 10.11
CA ALA A 119 -11.92 16.89 9.79
C ALA A 119 -12.20 16.87 8.28
N ILE A 120 -11.20 17.20 7.45
CA ILE A 120 -11.33 17.15 5.98
C ILE A 120 -11.62 15.71 5.51
N GLY A 121 -10.86 14.72 6.00
CA GLY A 121 -11.03 13.32 5.62
C GLY A 121 -12.37 12.73 6.08
N LEU A 122 -12.83 13.07 7.29
CA LEU A 122 -14.12 12.67 7.83
C LEU A 122 -15.27 13.35 7.10
N ALA A 123 -15.18 14.65 6.82
CA ALA A 123 -16.19 15.37 6.05
C ALA A 123 -16.35 14.80 4.64
N ALA A 124 -15.23 14.46 3.97
CA ALA A 124 -15.28 13.80 2.67
C ALA A 124 -15.91 12.41 2.74
N TYR A 125 -15.64 11.65 3.81
CA TYR A 125 -16.29 10.36 4.03
C TYR A 125 -17.80 10.50 4.25
N LEU A 126 -18.24 11.45 5.10
CA LEU A 126 -19.65 11.75 5.31
C LEU A 126 -20.34 12.23 4.02
N TYR A 127 -19.64 13.02 3.21
CA TYR A 127 -20.12 13.43 1.90
C TYR A 127 -20.35 12.24 0.99
N HIS A 128 -19.40 11.28 0.91
CA HIS A 128 -19.63 10.03 0.16
C HIS A 128 -20.83 9.25 0.67
N LEU A 129 -21.01 9.19 1.99
CA LEU A 129 -22.14 8.51 2.60
C LEU A 129 -23.47 9.17 2.22
N SER A 130 -23.53 10.50 2.24
CA SER A 130 -24.72 11.27 1.84
C SER A 130 -25.08 11.05 0.37
N MET A 131 -24.07 11.01 -0.51
CA MET A 131 -24.27 10.76 -1.94
C MET A 131 -24.67 9.32 -2.24
N ALA A 132 -24.35 8.38 -1.36
CA ALA A 132 -24.70 6.97 -1.47
C ALA A 132 -26.10 6.65 -0.91
N GLY A 133 -26.86 7.64 -0.44
CA GLY A 133 -28.19 7.46 0.16
C GLY A 133 -28.18 7.22 1.68
N GLY A 134 -27.04 7.49 2.35
CA GLY A 134 -26.87 7.33 3.79
C GLY A 134 -26.16 6.03 4.19
N PHE A 135 -25.98 5.82 5.50
CA PHE A 135 -25.20 4.70 6.04
C PHE A 135 -25.77 3.33 5.62
N PHE A 136 -27.07 3.16 5.80
CA PHE A 136 -27.76 1.90 5.53
C PHE A 136 -27.77 1.57 4.03
N GLU A 137 -28.07 2.54 3.16
CA GLU A 137 -28.06 2.29 1.72
C GLU A 137 -26.64 2.01 1.21
N ALA A 138 -25.64 2.78 1.66
CA ALA A 138 -24.25 2.57 1.26
C ALA A 138 -23.76 1.16 1.63
N TYR A 139 -23.98 0.71 2.87
CA TYR A 139 -23.50 -0.56 3.37
C TYR A 139 -24.47 -1.74 3.19
N SER A 140 -25.62 -1.51 2.55
CA SER A 140 -26.48 -2.59 2.01
C SER A 140 -25.93 -3.19 0.72
N ARG A 141 -24.92 -2.55 0.09
CA ARG A 141 -24.30 -3.00 -1.16
C ARG A 141 -22.85 -3.43 -0.93
N PRO A 142 -22.38 -4.50 -1.60
CA PRO A 142 -20.97 -4.91 -1.54
C PRO A 142 -20.03 -3.77 -1.96
N LYS A 143 -18.92 -3.58 -1.22
CA LYS A 143 -17.94 -2.47 -1.35
C LYS A 143 -18.40 -1.10 -0.87
N GLY A 144 -19.57 -0.95 -0.26
CA GLY A 144 -20.01 0.33 0.32
C GLY A 144 -20.29 1.37 -0.77
N GLY A 145 -21.53 1.40 -1.27
CA GLY A 145 -22.11 2.33 -2.26
C GLY A 145 -21.16 3.33 -2.91
N TYR A 146 -20.33 2.87 -3.85
CA TYR A 146 -19.41 3.77 -4.55
C TYR A 146 -20.18 4.62 -5.56
N VAL A 147 -20.27 5.93 -5.30
CA VAL A 147 -21.00 6.86 -6.17
C VAL A 147 -20.15 7.17 -7.40
N ARG A 148 -20.67 6.83 -8.59
CA ARG A 148 -20.05 7.14 -9.88
C ARG A 148 -20.23 8.64 -10.18
N GLY A 149 -19.18 9.30 -10.67
CA GLY A 149 -19.25 10.69 -11.16
C GLY A 149 -18.58 11.75 -10.27
N ILE A 150 -18.20 11.39 -9.03
CA ILE A 150 -17.46 12.30 -8.14
C ILE A 150 -15.99 12.40 -8.57
N SER A 151 -15.40 13.60 -8.48
CA SER A 151 -13.98 13.83 -8.79
C SER A 151 -13.06 12.89 -8.00
N GLY A 152 -12.03 12.35 -8.68
CA GLY A 152 -11.05 11.43 -8.08
C GLY A 152 -10.39 11.98 -6.82
N TYR A 153 -10.24 13.30 -6.72
CA TYR A 153 -9.73 13.96 -5.51
C TYR A 153 -10.64 13.77 -4.31
N VAL A 154 -11.94 14.05 -4.46
CA VAL A 154 -12.91 13.92 -3.37
C VAL A 154 -12.98 12.47 -2.90
N THR A 155 -12.96 11.51 -3.85
CA THR A 155 -12.91 10.08 -3.53
C THR A 155 -11.64 9.66 -2.77
N SER A 156 -10.56 10.45 -2.88
CA SER A 156 -9.27 10.17 -2.24
C SER A 156 -9.08 10.92 -0.92
N LEU A 157 -9.85 11.97 -0.63
CA LEU A 157 -9.72 12.76 0.61
C LEU A 157 -9.79 11.93 1.91
N PRO A 158 -10.57 10.83 2.02
CA PRO A 158 -10.52 9.99 3.21
C PRO A 158 -9.13 9.40 3.51
N PHE A 159 -8.21 9.32 2.55
CA PHE A 159 -6.83 8.90 2.81
C PHE A 159 -6.08 9.90 3.71
N MET A 160 -6.49 11.17 3.78
CA MET A 160 -5.88 12.17 4.67
C MET A 160 -5.97 11.81 6.16
N THR A 161 -6.90 10.93 6.53
CA THR A 161 -6.99 10.45 7.92
C THR A 161 -5.82 9.56 8.34
N ILE A 162 -5.13 8.94 7.38
CA ILE A 162 -3.88 8.19 7.61
C ILE A 162 -2.80 9.15 8.08
N LEU A 163 -2.61 10.24 7.32
CA LEU A 163 -1.69 11.31 7.64
C LEU A 163 -2.05 11.95 8.99
N ALA A 164 -3.34 12.26 9.22
CA ALA A 164 -3.81 12.79 10.49
C ALA A 164 -3.42 11.89 11.67
N THR A 165 -3.63 10.58 11.55
CA THR A 165 -3.31 9.61 12.60
C THR A 165 -1.80 9.52 12.86
N GLY A 166 -0.98 9.52 11.80
CA GLY A 166 0.48 9.54 11.90
C GLY A 166 1.01 10.80 12.60
N LEU A 167 0.54 11.99 12.19
CA LEU A 167 0.93 13.27 12.81
C LEU A 167 0.48 13.37 14.28
N TYR A 168 -0.74 12.91 14.56
CA TYR A 168 -1.26 12.89 15.92
C TYR A 168 -0.43 11.96 16.81
N ALA A 169 -0.07 10.76 16.33
CA ALA A 169 0.81 9.85 17.05
C ALA A 169 2.17 10.46 17.40
N ILE A 170 2.78 11.17 16.44
CA ILE A 170 4.04 11.90 16.66
C ILE A 170 3.86 13.00 17.71
N SER A 171 2.75 13.74 17.68
CA SER A 171 2.48 14.80 18.66
C SER A 171 2.42 14.28 20.12
N GLN A 172 2.00 13.02 20.29
CA GLN A 172 1.84 12.36 21.59
C GLN A 172 3.06 11.57 22.05
N GLN A 173 4.16 11.61 21.30
CA GLN A 173 5.38 10.87 21.64
C GLN A 173 5.93 11.21 23.01
N GLY A 174 6.28 10.17 23.77
CA GLY A 174 6.85 10.30 25.12
C GLY A 174 5.83 10.64 26.20
N LYS A 175 4.53 10.74 25.87
CA LYS A 175 3.44 10.83 26.85
C LYS A 175 2.82 9.44 27.07
N PRO A 176 2.28 9.16 28.27
CA PRO A 176 1.51 7.94 28.48
C PRO A 176 0.29 7.94 27.55
N ILE A 177 0.02 6.80 26.91
CA ILE A 177 -1.17 6.66 26.06
C ILE A 177 -2.40 6.61 26.96
N ARG A 178 -3.19 7.68 26.93
CA ARG A 178 -4.49 7.77 27.59
C ARG A 178 -5.58 7.22 26.68
N ALA A 179 -6.70 6.79 27.27
CA ALA A 179 -7.88 6.33 26.53
C ALA A 179 -8.34 7.35 25.46
N ARG A 180 -8.24 8.66 25.77
CA ARG A 180 -8.53 9.75 24.82
C ARG A 180 -7.64 9.70 23.56
N THR A 181 -6.36 9.36 23.71
CA THR A 181 -5.43 9.26 22.57
C THR A 181 -5.84 8.12 21.65
N THR A 182 -6.13 6.96 22.23
CA THR A 182 -6.62 5.78 21.49
C THR A 182 -7.94 6.08 20.79
N PHE A 183 -8.90 6.68 21.50
CA PHE A 183 -10.20 7.05 20.94
C PHE A 183 -10.05 8.00 19.74
N LEU A 184 -9.20 9.02 19.83
CA LEU A 184 -8.99 9.95 18.72
C LEU A 184 -8.33 9.29 17.51
N MET A 185 -7.36 8.39 17.72
CA MET A 185 -6.77 7.61 16.61
C MET A 185 -7.81 6.71 15.93
N LEU A 186 -8.67 6.06 16.72
CA LEU A 186 -9.78 5.25 16.19
C LEU A 186 -10.81 6.10 15.44
N LEU A 187 -11.14 7.29 15.97
CA LEU A 187 -12.06 8.22 15.34
C LEU A 187 -11.53 8.70 13.99
N PHE A 188 -10.25 9.10 13.92
CA PHE A 188 -9.63 9.50 12.66
C PHE A 188 -9.63 8.36 11.66
N MET A 189 -9.33 7.14 12.10
CA MET A 189 -9.32 5.96 11.24
C MET A 189 -10.70 5.36 10.94
N SER A 190 -11.76 5.89 11.55
CA SER A 190 -13.12 5.35 11.42
C SER A 190 -13.61 5.15 9.98
N PRO A 191 -13.32 6.03 8.99
CA PRO A 191 -13.74 5.78 7.61
C PRO A 191 -13.20 4.47 7.05
N HIS A 192 -11.94 4.14 7.35
CA HIS A 192 -11.27 2.94 6.84
C HIS A 192 -11.65 1.71 7.66
N ILE A 193 -11.86 1.85 8.97
CA ILE A 193 -12.35 0.77 9.83
C ILE A 193 -13.74 0.35 9.37
N ILE A 194 -14.68 1.29 9.26
CA ILE A 194 -16.07 1.03 8.84
C ILE A 194 -16.09 0.44 7.42
N GLN A 195 -15.30 0.99 6.50
CA GLN A 195 -15.19 0.46 5.15
C GLN A 195 -14.56 -0.94 5.10
N GLY A 196 -13.63 -1.23 6.02
CA GLY A 196 -13.02 -2.54 6.18
C GLY A 196 -14.00 -3.58 6.72
N THR A 197 -14.77 -3.22 7.76
CA THR A 197 -15.69 -4.13 8.46
C THR A 197 -17.02 -4.31 7.72
N PHE A 198 -17.72 -3.22 7.41
CA PHE A 198 -19.05 -3.25 6.79
C PHE A 198 -18.99 -3.20 5.25
N GLY A 199 -17.92 -2.64 4.69
CA GLY A 199 -17.73 -2.61 3.23
C GLY A 199 -17.02 -3.84 2.66
N GLY A 200 -16.50 -4.73 3.51
CA GLY A 200 -15.70 -5.89 3.10
C GLY A 200 -14.43 -5.52 2.32
N SER A 201 -13.90 -4.31 2.54
CA SER A 201 -12.76 -3.78 1.78
C SER A 201 -11.43 -4.19 2.40
N ARG A 202 -10.77 -5.20 1.81
CA ARG A 202 -9.44 -5.69 2.24
C ARG A 202 -8.40 -4.57 2.34
N GLY A 203 -8.40 -3.65 1.38
CA GLY A 203 -7.47 -2.53 1.35
C GLY A 203 -7.68 -1.57 2.53
N ALA A 204 -8.93 -1.23 2.83
CA ALA A 204 -9.27 -0.34 3.95
C ALA A 204 -8.93 -0.96 5.30
N ALA A 205 -9.23 -2.26 5.48
CA ALA A 205 -8.87 -2.99 6.69
C ALA A 205 -7.35 -3.00 6.93
N PHE A 206 -6.55 -3.34 5.90
CA PHE A 206 -5.09 -3.32 5.99
C PHE A 206 -4.57 -1.92 6.32
N LEU A 207 -5.03 -0.89 5.61
CA LEU A 207 -4.64 0.50 5.85
C LEU A 207 -4.89 0.89 7.30
N SER A 208 -6.09 0.59 7.83
CA SER A 208 -6.41 0.93 9.20
C SER A 208 -5.55 0.19 10.22
N ALA A 209 -5.34 -1.12 10.04
CA ALA A 209 -4.58 -1.91 10.98
C ALA A 209 -3.11 -1.50 11.00
N VAL A 210 -2.46 -1.38 9.84
CA VAL A 210 -1.06 -0.97 9.74
C VAL A 210 -0.86 0.46 10.23
N THR A 211 -1.73 1.40 9.85
CA THR A 211 -1.65 2.79 10.30
C THR A 211 -1.77 2.87 11.82
N LEU A 212 -2.74 2.18 12.42
CA LEU A 212 -2.92 2.16 13.88
C LEU A 212 -1.76 1.49 14.60
N THR A 213 -1.26 0.35 14.10
CA THR A 213 -0.10 -0.34 14.69
C THR A 213 1.14 0.55 14.68
N PHE A 214 1.46 1.16 13.52
CA PHE A 214 2.61 2.05 13.40
C PHE A 214 2.41 3.31 14.24
N ALA A 215 1.23 3.93 14.22
CA ALA A 215 0.89 5.09 15.05
C ALA A 215 1.03 4.79 16.55
N TRP A 216 0.58 3.62 17.00
CA TRP A 216 0.67 3.19 18.39
C TRP A 216 2.12 3.07 18.86
N PHE A 217 2.95 2.36 18.10
CA PHE A 217 4.38 2.23 18.43
C PHE A 217 5.13 3.55 18.33
N THR A 218 4.76 4.37 17.35
CA THR A 218 5.28 5.73 17.21
C THR A 218 4.99 6.53 18.46
N ALA A 219 3.74 6.55 18.94
CA ALA A 219 3.34 7.28 20.15
C ALA A 219 4.04 6.77 21.41
N ARG A 220 4.21 5.45 21.55
CA ARG A 220 4.94 4.84 22.70
C ARG A 220 6.45 5.04 22.64
N SER A 221 7.02 5.34 21.47
CA SER A 221 8.47 5.36 21.26
C SER A 221 9.14 4.03 21.66
N GLN A 222 8.43 2.91 21.51
CA GLN A 222 8.85 1.57 21.93
C GLN A 222 9.19 0.69 20.73
N ARG A 223 10.18 -0.21 20.91
CA ARG A 223 10.53 -1.23 19.92
C ARG A 223 9.48 -2.36 20.04
N PRO A 224 8.73 -2.71 18.98
CA PRO A 224 8.03 -4.00 18.98
C PRO A 224 9.06 -5.13 19.01
N SER A 225 8.68 -6.28 19.55
CA SER A 225 9.43 -7.51 19.29
C SER A 225 9.14 -8.00 17.87
N ILE A 226 10.10 -8.71 17.25
CA ILE A 226 9.87 -9.29 15.92
C ILE A 226 8.72 -10.29 15.94
N GLY A 227 8.61 -11.10 17.00
CA GLY A 227 7.50 -12.05 17.18
C GLY A 227 6.15 -11.33 17.17
N PHE A 228 6.03 -10.24 17.93
CA PHE A 228 4.81 -9.44 17.94
C PHE A 228 4.47 -8.83 16.58
N MET A 229 5.47 -8.32 15.85
CA MET A 229 5.27 -7.77 14.50
C MET A 229 4.77 -8.85 13.53
N ILE A 230 5.38 -10.03 13.54
CA ILE A 230 4.96 -11.17 12.71
C ILE A 230 3.54 -11.60 13.09
N SER A 231 3.22 -11.70 14.39
CA SER A 231 1.87 -12.06 14.86
C SER A 231 0.81 -11.06 14.41
N ILE A 232 1.09 -9.75 14.49
CA ILE A 232 0.17 -8.72 13.99
C ILE A 232 -0.01 -8.84 12.48
N LEU A 233 1.08 -8.96 11.71
CA LEU A 233 0.99 -9.06 10.26
C LEU A 233 0.23 -10.32 9.83
N PHE A 234 0.42 -11.43 10.54
CA PHE A 234 -0.34 -12.65 10.35
C PHE A 234 -1.83 -12.45 10.66
N ALA A 235 -2.17 -11.82 11.79
CA ALA A 235 -3.56 -11.52 12.15
C ALA A 235 -4.24 -10.60 11.12
N ILE A 236 -3.53 -9.58 10.62
CA ILE A 236 -4.00 -8.70 9.54
C ILE A 236 -4.21 -9.52 8.26
N GLY A 237 -3.28 -10.40 7.91
CA GLY A 237 -3.41 -11.28 6.76
C GLY A 237 -4.65 -12.18 6.83
N VAL A 238 -4.87 -12.84 7.97
CA VAL A 238 -6.07 -13.66 8.22
C VAL A 238 -7.33 -12.81 8.12
N LEU A 239 -7.37 -11.63 8.74
CA LEU A 239 -8.50 -10.70 8.63
C LEU A 239 -8.80 -10.37 7.16
N MET A 240 -7.79 -10.02 6.37
CA MET A 240 -7.96 -9.68 4.96
C MET A 240 -8.49 -10.84 4.11
N LEU A 241 -8.07 -12.07 4.40
CA LEU A 241 -8.54 -13.26 3.70
C LEU A 241 -9.97 -13.62 4.09
N SER A 242 -10.29 -13.53 5.38
CA SER A 242 -11.67 -13.68 5.87
C SER A 242 -12.60 -12.65 5.21
N LEU A 243 -12.17 -11.39 5.12
CA LEU A 243 -12.92 -10.35 4.39
C LEU A 243 -13.07 -10.65 2.90
N LYS A 244 -12.15 -11.40 2.26
CA LYS A 244 -12.28 -11.84 0.87
C LYS A 244 -13.39 -12.88 0.74
N VAL A 245 -13.36 -13.89 1.60
CA VAL A 245 -14.28 -15.04 1.58
C VAL A 245 -15.70 -14.59 1.90
N TYR A 246 -15.87 -13.81 2.97
CA TYR A 246 -17.17 -13.35 3.44
C TYR A 246 -17.62 -12.03 2.79
N ARG A 247 -16.93 -11.55 1.76
CA ARG A 247 -17.23 -10.23 1.15
C ARG A 247 -18.66 -10.13 0.61
N GLN A 248 -19.21 -11.24 0.12
CA GLN A 248 -20.56 -11.29 -0.44
C GLN A 248 -21.65 -11.52 0.62
N THR A 249 -21.28 -11.67 1.89
CA THR A 249 -22.21 -11.86 3.03
C THR A 249 -22.07 -10.75 4.08
N LEU A 250 -20.93 -10.04 4.10
CA LEU A 250 -20.65 -8.91 4.99
C LEU A 250 -21.25 -7.58 4.46
N TYR A 251 -22.56 -7.50 4.31
CA TYR A 251 -23.27 -6.22 4.10
C TYR A 251 -24.56 -6.19 4.95
N LEU A 252 -25.00 -4.99 5.34
CA LEU A 252 -26.20 -4.84 6.17
C LEU A 252 -27.44 -5.31 5.38
N GLY A 253 -28.19 -6.26 5.95
CA GLY A 253 -29.35 -6.88 5.30
C GLY A 253 -29.07 -8.20 4.57
N SER A 254 -27.87 -8.77 4.69
CA SER A 254 -27.59 -10.12 4.21
C SER A 254 -28.37 -11.17 5.01
N GLU A 255 -29.36 -11.82 4.38
CA GLU A 255 -30.08 -12.98 4.93
C GLU A 255 -29.25 -14.28 4.90
N LYS A 256 -28.08 -14.27 4.25
CA LYS A 256 -27.19 -15.44 4.20
C LYS A 256 -26.52 -15.67 5.55
N GLN A 257 -26.75 -16.84 6.15
CA GLN A 257 -26.05 -17.27 7.36
C GLN A 257 -24.54 -17.33 7.10
N LEU A 258 -23.75 -16.86 8.07
CA LEU A 258 -22.30 -17.00 8.07
C LEU A 258 -21.93 -18.48 8.18
N GLU A 259 -21.77 -19.16 7.05
CA GLU A 259 -21.21 -20.51 7.00
C GLU A 259 -19.79 -20.47 7.59
N LYS A 260 -19.59 -21.15 8.72
CA LYS A 260 -18.28 -21.22 9.37
C LYS A 260 -17.34 -22.06 8.51
N ARG A 261 -16.50 -21.41 7.71
CA ARG A 261 -15.42 -22.11 7.00
C ARG A 261 -14.18 -22.27 7.88
N PRO A 262 -13.55 -23.44 7.90
CA PRO A 262 -12.30 -23.64 8.64
C PRO A 262 -11.20 -22.70 8.12
N LEU A 263 -10.32 -22.26 9.04
CA LEU A 263 -9.23 -21.32 8.74
C LEU A 263 -8.36 -21.77 7.56
N MET A 264 -8.17 -23.09 7.42
CA MET A 264 -7.37 -23.67 6.34
C MET A 264 -7.98 -23.44 4.96
N GLU A 265 -9.30 -23.43 4.83
CA GLU A 265 -9.98 -23.11 3.57
C GLU A 265 -9.91 -21.61 3.23
N ILE A 266 -9.81 -20.76 4.25
CA ILE A 266 -9.62 -19.31 4.08
C ILE A 266 -8.20 -19.02 3.59
N LEU A 267 -7.21 -19.74 4.14
CA LEU A 267 -5.80 -19.59 3.77
C LEU A 267 -5.47 -20.23 2.41
N MET A 268 -6.10 -21.38 2.11
CA MET A 268 -5.88 -22.18 0.91
C MET A 268 -7.19 -22.29 0.11
N PRO A 269 -7.44 -21.36 -0.82
CA PRO A 269 -8.66 -21.38 -1.61
C PRO A 269 -8.80 -22.67 -2.42
N GLN A 270 -10.03 -23.19 -2.50
CA GLN A 270 -10.32 -24.45 -3.20
C GLN A 270 -10.58 -24.29 -4.70
N GLU A 271 -10.85 -23.06 -5.15
CA GLU A 271 -11.11 -22.74 -6.55
C GLU A 271 -10.11 -21.72 -7.07
N LEU A 272 -9.76 -21.85 -8.35
CA LEU A 272 -8.99 -20.84 -9.05
C LEU A 272 -9.91 -19.67 -9.40
N ASN A 273 -9.63 -18.51 -8.81
CA ASN A 273 -10.28 -17.29 -9.25
C ASN A 273 -9.37 -16.59 -10.26
N ILE A 274 -9.84 -16.49 -11.51
CA ILE A 274 -9.11 -15.80 -12.59
C ILE A 274 -8.88 -14.31 -12.27
N SER A 275 -9.69 -13.74 -11.38
CA SER A 275 -9.52 -12.37 -10.88
C SER A 275 -8.49 -12.20 -9.76
N ASP A 276 -7.93 -13.32 -9.26
CA ASP A 276 -6.89 -13.23 -8.24
C ASP A 276 -5.60 -12.63 -8.79
N ALA A 277 -4.96 -11.84 -7.94
CA ALA A 277 -3.83 -11.01 -8.33
C ALA A 277 -2.71 -11.81 -9.01
N THR A 278 -2.50 -13.05 -8.59
CA THR A 278 -1.46 -13.94 -9.11
C THR A 278 -1.79 -14.49 -10.49
N THR A 279 -2.97 -15.12 -10.65
CA THR A 279 -3.43 -15.67 -11.94
C THR A 279 -3.51 -14.58 -13.00
N TYR A 280 -4.06 -13.43 -12.63
CA TYR A 280 -4.14 -12.28 -13.51
C TYR A 280 -2.75 -11.68 -13.82
N SER A 281 -1.80 -11.72 -12.88
CA SER A 281 -0.42 -11.27 -13.09
C SER A 281 0.32 -12.13 -14.12
N TRP A 282 0.24 -13.47 -14.01
CA TRP A 282 0.80 -14.36 -15.04
C TRP A 282 0.15 -14.12 -16.40
N GLY A 283 -1.18 -14.06 -16.43
CA GLY A 283 -1.91 -13.84 -17.67
C GLY A 283 -1.52 -12.52 -18.35
N LEU A 284 -1.35 -11.43 -17.59
CA LEU A 284 -0.94 -10.15 -18.15
C LEU A 284 0.47 -10.21 -18.73
N ILE A 285 1.42 -10.88 -18.08
CA ILE A 285 2.78 -11.04 -18.60
C ILE A 285 2.76 -11.83 -19.91
N ILE A 286 2.01 -12.93 -19.95
CA ILE A 286 1.87 -13.78 -21.15
C ILE A 286 1.23 -13.00 -22.29
N VAL A 287 0.12 -12.30 -22.06
CA VAL A 287 -0.56 -11.47 -23.08
C VAL A 287 0.37 -10.38 -23.61
N THR A 288 1.07 -9.69 -22.71
CA THR A 288 2.01 -8.62 -23.10
C THR A 288 3.15 -9.18 -23.95
N HIS A 289 3.71 -10.32 -23.57
CA HIS A 289 4.79 -10.97 -24.31
C HIS A 289 4.31 -11.55 -25.64
N HIS A 290 3.15 -12.21 -25.67
CA HIS A 290 2.59 -12.80 -26.88
C HIS A 290 2.35 -11.75 -27.98
N HIS A 291 1.80 -10.59 -27.60
CA HIS A 291 1.51 -9.51 -28.56
C HIS A 291 2.65 -8.50 -28.71
N GLN A 292 3.76 -8.65 -27.98
CA GLN A 292 4.91 -7.74 -27.97
C GLN A 292 4.53 -6.25 -27.81
N ARG A 293 3.43 -5.99 -27.08
CA ARG A 293 2.91 -4.63 -26.88
C ARG A 293 3.18 -4.15 -25.47
N TYR A 294 4.04 -3.14 -25.37
CA TYR A 294 4.41 -2.46 -24.13
C TYR A 294 3.94 -1.01 -24.16
N PHE A 295 3.61 -0.42 -23.01
CA PHE A 295 3.10 0.96 -22.96
C PHE A 295 4.19 2.04 -22.78
N TRP A 296 5.45 1.65 -22.54
CA TRP A 296 6.63 2.52 -22.47
C TRP A 296 6.49 3.73 -21.52
N GLY A 297 5.83 3.53 -20.39
CA GLY A 297 5.58 4.53 -19.35
C GLY A 297 4.36 5.42 -19.61
N ARG A 298 3.67 5.27 -20.74
CA ARG A 298 2.52 6.13 -21.10
C ARG A 298 1.39 6.03 -20.09
N ARG A 299 1.09 4.82 -19.58
CA ARG A 299 0.05 4.69 -18.53
C ARG A 299 0.54 5.30 -17.23
N TYR A 300 1.82 5.15 -16.90
CA TYR A 300 2.38 5.74 -15.68
C TYR A 300 2.24 7.27 -15.70
N LEU A 301 2.60 7.92 -16.81
CA LEU A 301 2.43 9.35 -17.00
C LEU A 301 0.96 9.77 -16.92
N ALA A 302 0.06 9.04 -17.59
CA ALA A 302 -1.37 9.31 -17.51
C ALA A 302 -1.93 9.17 -16.08
N GLN A 303 -1.44 8.21 -15.29
CA GLN A 303 -1.88 8.00 -13.92
C GLN A 303 -1.34 9.08 -12.95
N ILE A 304 -0.14 9.61 -13.19
CA ILE A 304 0.50 10.60 -12.31
C ILE A 304 0.09 12.02 -12.66
N LEU A 305 0.08 12.38 -13.94
CA LEU A 305 -0.09 13.78 -14.38
C LEU A 305 -1.53 14.10 -14.75
N VAL A 306 -2.25 13.14 -15.33
CA VAL A 306 -3.51 13.40 -16.04
C VAL A 306 -4.69 12.98 -15.18
N ARG A 307 -4.59 11.83 -14.51
CA ARG A 307 -5.62 11.36 -13.59
C ARG A 307 -5.95 12.37 -12.49
N PRO A 308 -4.98 13.09 -11.88
CA PRO A 308 -5.32 14.10 -10.91
C PRO A 308 -6.20 15.20 -11.51
N VAL A 309 -5.89 15.75 -12.69
CA VAL A 309 -6.66 16.86 -13.28
C VAL A 309 -8.16 16.53 -13.35
N PRO A 310 -9.06 17.31 -12.71
CA PRO A 310 -10.49 17.02 -12.74
C PRO A 310 -11.03 17.02 -14.17
N ARG A 311 -11.96 16.11 -14.49
CA ARG A 311 -12.62 16.11 -15.82
C ARG A 311 -13.43 17.39 -16.07
N GLN A 312 -13.82 18.09 -15.02
CA GLN A 312 -14.46 19.40 -15.09
C GLN A 312 -13.52 20.48 -15.66
N LEU A 313 -12.21 20.35 -15.43
CA LEU A 313 -11.21 21.28 -15.97
C LEU A 313 -10.65 20.81 -17.32
N TRP A 314 -10.57 19.49 -17.52
CA TRP A 314 -10.07 18.91 -18.76
C TRP A 314 -10.88 17.67 -19.17
N PRO A 315 -11.98 17.85 -19.94
CA PRO A 315 -12.88 16.76 -20.30
C PRO A 315 -12.23 15.71 -21.22
N THR A 316 -11.51 16.16 -22.25
CA THR A 316 -10.86 15.34 -23.30
C THR A 316 -9.49 14.79 -22.89
N LYS A 317 -9.10 14.91 -21.61
CA LYS A 317 -7.72 14.64 -21.13
C LYS A 317 -7.12 13.28 -21.48
N TYR A 318 -7.95 12.26 -21.65
CA TYR A 318 -7.46 10.94 -22.03
C TYR A 318 -7.36 10.79 -23.56
N GLU A 319 -8.25 11.44 -24.31
CA GLU A 319 -8.24 11.49 -25.78
C GLU A 319 -7.04 12.29 -26.29
N ASP A 320 -6.77 13.45 -25.69
CA ASP A 320 -5.64 14.31 -26.05
C ASP A 320 -4.27 13.63 -25.86
N LEU A 321 -4.22 12.63 -24.98
CA LEU A 321 -3.04 11.80 -24.73
C LEU A 321 -3.08 10.45 -25.44
N GLY A 322 -4.10 10.20 -26.27
CA GLY A 322 -4.37 8.95 -27.00
C GLY A 322 -4.43 7.71 -26.11
N VAL A 323 -4.92 7.89 -24.88
CA VAL A 323 -5.17 6.84 -23.87
C VAL A 323 -6.65 6.80 -23.49
N ASP A 324 -7.52 7.16 -24.44
CA ASP A 324 -8.98 7.10 -24.36
C ASP A 324 -9.48 5.71 -23.93
N TRP A 325 -8.79 4.66 -24.39
CA TRP A 325 -9.02 3.26 -24.02
C TRP A 325 -8.93 3.01 -22.51
N MET A 326 -8.24 3.85 -21.73
CA MET A 326 -8.21 3.75 -20.26
C MET A 326 -9.56 4.11 -19.63
N VAL A 327 -10.38 4.88 -20.33
CA VAL A 327 -11.74 5.27 -19.93
C VAL A 327 -12.75 4.21 -20.37
N THR A 328 -12.72 3.84 -21.66
CA THR A 328 -13.68 2.91 -22.26
C THR A 328 -13.44 1.47 -21.84
N ARG A 329 -12.21 1.12 -21.40
CA ARG A 329 -11.79 -0.20 -20.92
C ARG A 329 -12.34 -1.35 -21.81
N PRO A 330 -11.98 -1.42 -23.10
CA PRO A 330 -12.43 -2.49 -24.00
C PRO A 330 -11.91 -3.91 -23.63
N GLY A 331 -11.26 -4.01 -22.46
CA GLY A 331 -10.86 -5.21 -21.73
C GLY A 331 -10.18 -4.78 -20.42
N THR A 332 -9.28 -5.60 -19.86
CA THR A 332 -8.48 -5.22 -18.68
C THR A 332 -6.99 -5.16 -19.03
N GLY A 333 -6.26 -4.29 -18.33
CA GLY A 333 -4.81 -4.17 -18.52
C GLY A 333 -4.38 -3.50 -19.84
N GLY A 334 -5.30 -2.92 -20.60
CA GLY A 334 -5.02 -2.26 -21.88
C GLY A 334 -4.96 -3.21 -23.07
N PHE A 335 -5.57 -4.39 -22.95
CA PHE A 335 -5.76 -5.35 -24.03
C PHE A 335 -7.25 -5.67 -24.17
N SER A 336 -7.69 -5.93 -25.40
CA SER A 336 -9.06 -6.34 -25.72
C SER A 336 -9.33 -7.77 -25.25
N PHE A 337 -10.60 -8.11 -25.04
CA PHE A 337 -10.99 -9.47 -24.67
C PHE A 337 -10.52 -10.54 -25.68
N THR A 338 -10.50 -10.20 -26.97
CA THR A 338 -9.99 -11.10 -28.02
C THR A 338 -8.50 -11.37 -27.85
N GLU A 339 -7.68 -10.34 -27.61
CA GLU A 339 -6.25 -10.48 -27.37
C GLU A 339 -5.93 -11.35 -26.14
N TRP A 340 -6.75 -11.25 -25.09
CA TRP A 340 -6.66 -12.12 -23.91
C TRP A 340 -6.98 -13.57 -24.26
N LYS A 341 -8.09 -13.80 -24.95
CA LYS A 341 -8.52 -15.15 -25.34
C LYS A 341 -7.48 -15.86 -26.21
N THR A 342 -6.85 -15.14 -27.15
CA THR A 342 -5.82 -15.73 -28.02
C THR A 342 -4.56 -16.11 -27.27
N ALA A 343 -4.15 -15.33 -26.27
CA ALA A 343 -2.89 -15.57 -25.56
C ALA A 343 -3.02 -16.54 -24.37
N VAL A 344 -4.11 -16.46 -23.60
CA VAL A 344 -4.27 -17.27 -22.37
C VAL A 344 -5.51 -18.15 -22.35
N GLY A 345 -6.41 -18.03 -23.34
CA GLY A 345 -7.59 -18.88 -23.46
C GLY A 345 -8.80 -18.48 -22.61
N TRP A 346 -8.67 -17.45 -21.76
CA TRP A 346 -9.74 -16.97 -20.89
C TRP A 346 -9.86 -15.43 -20.91
N PHE A 347 -11.00 -14.94 -20.44
CA PHE A 347 -11.27 -13.50 -20.35
C PHE A 347 -11.04 -12.98 -18.93
N PRO A 348 -10.39 -11.82 -18.78
CA PRO A 348 -10.21 -11.25 -17.46
C PRO A 348 -11.53 -10.69 -16.93
N GLN A 349 -11.80 -10.91 -15.64
CA GLN A 349 -12.98 -10.36 -14.99
C GLN A 349 -12.83 -8.86 -14.68
N ALA A 350 -13.95 -8.14 -14.72
CA ALA A 350 -13.95 -6.72 -14.38
C ALA A 350 -13.55 -6.50 -12.91
N GLY A 351 -12.53 -5.67 -12.71
CA GLY A 351 -12.00 -5.36 -11.38
C GLY A 351 -10.83 -6.24 -10.93
N SER A 352 -10.33 -7.14 -11.78
CA SER A 352 -9.03 -7.78 -11.63
C SER A 352 -7.92 -6.72 -11.64
N SER A 353 -6.95 -6.87 -10.74
CA SER A 353 -5.81 -5.97 -10.64
C SER A 353 -4.54 -6.79 -10.45
N THR A 354 -3.47 -6.37 -11.12
CA THR A 354 -2.15 -7.02 -10.99
C THR A 354 -1.38 -6.41 -9.82
N GLY A 355 -0.35 -7.12 -9.36
CA GLY A 355 0.68 -6.52 -8.54
C GLY A 355 1.72 -5.75 -9.35
N PHE A 356 2.68 -5.14 -8.65
CA PHE A 356 3.72 -4.30 -9.25
C PHE A 356 4.58 -4.99 -10.32
N VAL A 357 4.77 -6.32 -10.24
CA VAL A 357 5.60 -7.09 -11.16
C VAL A 357 5.03 -7.04 -12.58
N ALA A 358 3.81 -7.55 -12.78
CA ALA A 358 3.20 -7.57 -14.11
C ALA A 358 2.88 -6.16 -14.62
N ASP A 359 2.58 -5.20 -13.74
CA ASP A 359 2.40 -3.80 -14.15
C ASP A 359 3.71 -3.19 -14.67
N ALA A 360 4.84 -3.43 -14.00
CA ALA A 360 6.15 -2.94 -14.45
C ALA A 360 6.62 -3.63 -15.74
N PHE A 361 6.39 -4.94 -15.89
CA PHE A 361 6.73 -5.67 -17.11
C PHE A 361 5.85 -5.25 -18.30
N ALA A 362 4.54 -5.09 -18.09
CA ALA A 362 3.64 -4.60 -19.13
C ALA A 362 4.02 -3.21 -19.61
N GLU A 363 4.63 -2.39 -18.74
CA GLU A 363 5.09 -1.07 -19.12
C GLU A 363 6.43 -1.03 -19.83
N PHE A 364 7.44 -1.71 -19.27
CA PHE A 364 8.83 -1.54 -19.69
C PHE A 364 9.50 -2.83 -20.13
N SER A 365 8.75 -3.92 -20.34
CA SER A 365 9.29 -5.24 -20.63
C SER A 365 10.33 -5.64 -19.57
N TRP A 366 11.50 -6.12 -19.98
CA TRP A 366 12.67 -6.38 -19.12
C TRP A 366 13.17 -5.15 -18.34
N GLY A 367 12.95 -3.93 -18.84
CA GLY A 367 13.19 -2.70 -18.11
C GLY A 367 12.33 -2.58 -16.83
N GLY A 368 11.25 -3.35 -16.73
CA GLY A 368 10.44 -3.47 -15.52
C GLY A 368 11.23 -3.97 -14.30
N LEU A 369 12.32 -4.73 -14.51
CA LEU A 369 13.22 -5.14 -13.43
C LEU A 369 13.87 -3.93 -12.74
N VAL A 370 14.26 -2.92 -13.51
CA VAL A 370 14.82 -1.67 -12.98
C VAL A 370 13.76 -0.94 -12.17
N VAL A 371 12.52 -0.87 -12.65
CA VAL A 371 11.42 -0.27 -11.89
C VAL A 371 11.20 -0.99 -10.56
N CYS A 372 11.21 -2.32 -10.55
CA CYS A 372 11.08 -3.11 -9.34
C CYS A 372 12.23 -2.85 -8.35
N PHE A 373 13.47 -2.75 -8.85
CA PHE A 373 14.62 -2.34 -8.05
C PHE A 373 14.45 -0.95 -7.44
N LEU A 374 14.00 0.04 -8.23
CA LEU A 374 13.78 1.40 -7.77
C LEU A 374 12.67 1.50 -6.71
N VAL A 375 11.60 0.71 -6.85
CA VAL A 375 10.55 0.59 -5.82
C VAL A 375 11.15 0.07 -4.51
N GLY A 376 11.95 -1.01 -4.58
CA GLY A 376 12.68 -1.52 -3.42
C GLY A 376 13.58 -0.45 -2.80
N LEU A 377 14.38 0.23 -3.63
CA LEU A 377 15.30 1.29 -3.23
C LEU A 377 14.59 2.45 -2.54
N LEU A 378 13.40 2.83 -3.01
CA LEU A 378 12.56 3.85 -2.38
C LEU A 378 12.20 3.44 -0.95
N TYR A 379 11.66 2.23 -0.76
CA TYR A 379 11.27 1.73 0.57
C TYR A 379 12.48 1.65 1.52
N GLY A 380 13.59 1.09 1.06
CA GLY A 380 14.83 1.03 1.85
C GLY A 380 15.35 2.42 2.22
N THR A 381 15.25 3.39 1.29
CA THR A 381 15.73 4.76 1.51
C THR A 381 14.82 5.52 2.47
N LEU A 382 13.50 5.38 2.32
CA LEU A 382 12.52 5.96 3.25
C LEU A 382 12.72 5.41 4.65
N TRP A 383 12.90 4.10 4.80
CA TRP A 383 13.22 3.50 6.10
C TRP A 383 14.53 4.05 6.67
N LYS A 384 15.61 4.08 5.88
CA LYS A 384 16.91 4.61 6.32
C LYS A 384 16.79 6.06 6.78
N ARG A 385 16.08 6.91 6.03
CA ARG A 385 15.85 8.31 6.39
C ARG A 385 14.94 8.44 7.61
N ALA A 386 13.89 7.62 7.74
CA ALA A 386 13.03 7.60 8.93
C ALA A 386 13.80 7.22 10.19
N ALA A 387 14.70 6.23 10.09
CA ALA A 387 15.53 5.76 11.19
C ALA A 387 16.60 6.77 11.61
N MET A 388 17.26 7.44 10.65
CA MET A 388 18.37 8.37 10.91
C MET A 388 17.93 9.81 11.15
N GLN A 389 17.05 10.35 10.31
CA GLN A 389 16.68 11.78 10.29
C GLN A 389 15.38 12.04 11.06
N ARG A 390 14.52 11.03 11.26
CA ARG A 390 13.25 11.12 12.01
C ARG A 390 12.32 12.22 11.47
N GLY A 391 11.34 12.64 12.27
CA GLY A 391 10.41 13.73 11.95
C GLY A 391 9.59 13.46 10.68
N PHE A 392 9.77 14.30 9.67
CA PHE A 392 9.10 14.21 8.37
C PHE A 392 9.19 12.82 7.74
N TRP A 393 10.38 12.21 7.80
CA TRP A 393 10.62 10.91 7.18
C TRP A 393 9.86 9.78 7.84
N ILE A 394 9.56 9.90 9.14
CA ILE A 394 8.71 8.92 9.84
C ILE A 394 7.28 8.97 9.29
N VAL A 395 6.76 10.17 9.00
CA VAL A 395 5.41 10.34 8.44
C VAL A 395 5.33 9.71 7.05
N ILE A 396 6.25 10.07 6.15
CA ILE A 396 6.25 9.49 4.79
C ILE A 396 6.46 7.98 4.85
N TYR A 397 7.33 7.50 5.73
CA TYR A 397 7.56 6.06 5.86
C TYR A 397 6.31 5.31 6.33
N LEU A 398 5.57 5.89 7.28
CA LEU A 398 4.29 5.34 7.74
C LEU A 398 3.25 5.35 6.61
N GLU A 399 3.15 6.43 5.84
CA GLU A 399 2.27 6.50 4.67
C GLU A 399 2.63 5.43 3.63
N ALA A 400 3.91 5.30 3.29
CA ALA A 400 4.42 4.30 2.37
C ALA A 400 4.14 2.86 2.85
N ALA A 401 4.29 2.61 4.15
CA ALA A 401 3.96 1.34 4.76
C ALA A 401 2.44 1.05 4.70
N ALA A 402 1.60 2.05 4.97
CA ALA A 402 0.14 1.91 4.91
C ALA A 402 -0.34 1.58 3.48
N VAL A 403 0.17 2.28 2.47
CA VAL A 403 -0.24 2.07 1.07
C VAL A 403 0.46 0.88 0.38
N SER A 404 1.40 0.21 1.07
CA SER A 404 2.20 -0.89 0.50
C SER A 404 1.37 -2.06 0.01
N ILE A 405 0.18 -2.31 0.58
CA ILE A 405 -0.70 -3.37 0.08
C ILE A 405 -1.12 -3.15 -1.37
N TYR A 406 -1.29 -1.90 -1.79
CA TYR A 406 -1.66 -1.57 -3.16
C TYR A 406 -0.54 -1.86 -4.16
N LEU A 407 0.73 -1.81 -3.71
CA LEU A 407 1.85 -2.19 -4.54
C LEU A 407 1.77 -3.68 -4.91
N VAL A 408 1.50 -4.54 -3.92
CA VAL A 408 1.48 -5.99 -4.13
C VAL A 408 0.18 -6.45 -4.81
N THR A 409 -0.94 -5.72 -4.64
CA THR A 409 -2.26 -6.18 -5.09
C THR A 409 -2.90 -5.39 -6.24
N GLN A 410 -2.49 -4.14 -6.51
CA GLN A 410 -3.21 -3.24 -7.42
C GLN A 410 -2.32 -2.42 -8.40
N GLY A 411 -1.05 -2.76 -8.50
CA GLY A 411 -0.12 -2.20 -9.49
C GLY A 411 0.63 -0.96 -8.98
N THR A 412 1.70 -0.62 -9.69
CA THR A 412 2.66 0.39 -9.29
C THR A 412 2.10 1.79 -9.51
N ALA A 413 1.68 2.13 -10.73
CA ALA A 413 1.24 3.50 -11.02
C ALA A 413 -0.24 3.75 -10.75
N SER A 414 -1.10 2.79 -11.10
CA SER A 414 -2.56 2.93 -11.02
C SER A 414 -3.10 3.08 -9.60
N ALA A 415 -2.40 2.52 -8.61
CA ALA A 415 -2.91 2.40 -7.26
C ALA A 415 -1.92 2.84 -6.18
N TRP A 416 -0.66 2.40 -6.24
CA TRP A 416 0.31 2.70 -5.20
C TRP A 416 0.90 4.11 -5.33
N MET A 417 1.52 4.43 -6.47
CA MET A 417 2.24 5.69 -6.67
C MET A 417 1.31 6.90 -6.58
N TYR A 418 0.11 6.84 -7.19
CA TYR A 418 -0.90 7.89 -7.06
C TYR A 418 -1.24 8.17 -5.58
N ARG A 419 -1.50 7.13 -4.77
CA ARG A 419 -1.84 7.30 -3.35
C ARG A 419 -0.66 7.79 -2.54
N LEU A 420 0.54 7.30 -2.83
CA LEU A 420 1.75 7.74 -2.16
C LEU A 420 2.00 9.23 -2.42
N LEU A 421 1.90 9.69 -3.67
CA LEU A 421 2.03 11.10 -4.04
C LEU A 421 0.92 11.96 -3.44
N PHE A 422 -0.33 11.46 -3.47
CA PHE A 422 -1.48 12.14 -2.90
C PHE A 422 -1.34 12.38 -1.39
N LEU A 423 -0.66 11.49 -0.67
CA LEU A 423 -0.34 11.67 0.75
C LEU A 423 0.93 12.52 0.94
N THR A 424 2.01 12.17 0.24
CA THR A 424 3.34 12.77 0.44
C THR A 424 3.37 14.26 0.07
N ILE A 425 2.68 14.69 -0.99
CA ILE A 425 2.70 16.09 -1.44
C ILE A 425 2.09 17.02 -0.36
N PRO A 426 0.84 16.79 0.11
CA PRO A 426 0.30 17.55 1.25
C PRO A 426 1.19 17.47 2.48
N THR A 427 1.70 16.28 2.83
CA THR A 427 2.60 16.10 3.99
C THR A 427 3.83 16.99 3.88
N TYR A 428 4.46 17.05 2.71
CA TYR A 428 5.60 17.93 2.45
C TYR A 428 5.23 19.41 2.56
N LEU A 429 4.13 19.82 1.93
CA LEU A 429 3.67 21.22 1.96
C LEU A 429 3.37 21.68 3.39
N PHE A 430 2.60 20.89 4.15
CA PHE A 430 2.27 21.21 5.53
C PHE A 430 3.52 21.19 6.42
N TRP A 431 4.43 20.23 6.22
CA TRP A 431 5.68 20.19 6.97
C TRP A 431 6.54 21.43 6.68
N ARG A 432 6.68 21.81 5.41
CA ARG A 432 7.46 22.98 5.01
C ARG A 432 6.86 24.30 5.49
N TRP A 433 5.54 24.43 5.54
CA TRP A 433 4.91 25.70 5.93
C TRP A 433 4.70 25.85 7.44
N MET A 434 4.34 24.77 8.14
CA MET A 434 3.97 24.85 9.56
C MET A 434 5.08 24.44 10.53
N ILE A 435 6.08 23.69 10.06
CA ILE A 435 7.10 23.05 10.92
C ILE A 435 8.51 23.54 10.58
N GLY A 436 8.89 23.54 9.30
CA GLY A 436 10.22 23.94 8.82
C GLY A 436 10.73 25.31 9.31
N PRO A 437 9.94 26.39 9.24
CA PRO A 437 10.39 27.73 9.62
C PRO A 437 10.72 27.84 11.11
N ARG A 438 10.04 27.07 11.96
CA ARG A 438 10.22 27.13 13.42
C ARG A 438 11.42 26.33 13.92
N LEU A 439 11.78 25.26 13.21
CA LEU A 439 13.03 24.53 13.47
C LEU A 439 14.26 25.39 13.14
N ALA A 440 14.20 26.18 12.05
CA ALA A 440 15.29 27.07 11.64
C ALA A 440 15.48 28.29 12.58
N ILE A 441 14.41 28.78 13.20
CA ILE A 441 14.46 29.88 14.17
C ILE A 441 15.13 29.44 15.48
N GLN A 442 14.95 28.19 15.90
CA GLN A 442 15.52 27.67 17.16
C GLN A 442 16.96 27.16 17.04
N SER A 443 17.45 26.89 15.82
CA SER A 443 18.87 26.56 15.59
C SER A 443 19.78 27.79 15.52
N ARG A 444 19.26 29.01 15.70
CA ARG A 444 20.12 30.18 15.89
C ARG A 444 20.83 30.05 17.24
N PRO A 445 22.18 30.01 17.27
CA PRO A 445 22.90 29.97 18.53
C PRO A 445 22.50 31.19 19.35
N VAL A 446 22.09 30.96 20.60
CA VAL A 446 21.93 32.04 21.58
C VAL A 446 23.29 32.72 21.67
N PRO A 447 23.40 34.04 21.40
CA PRO A 447 24.67 34.73 21.62
C PRO A 447 25.04 34.51 23.07
N VAL A 448 26.22 33.93 23.31
CA VAL A 448 26.78 33.76 24.64
C VAL A 448 27.07 35.17 25.18
N GLN A 449 26.06 35.80 25.76
CA GLN A 449 26.23 37.01 26.56
C GLN A 449 26.93 36.58 27.84
N GLY A 450 28.19 36.98 27.99
CA GLY A 450 28.88 36.95 29.29
C GLY A 450 29.98 35.92 29.48
N MET A 451 30.84 35.65 28.48
CA MET A 451 32.20 35.26 28.83
C MET A 451 33.05 36.52 29.04
N PRO A 452 33.49 36.84 30.27
CA PRO A 452 34.49 37.88 30.46
C PRO A 452 35.77 37.50 29.70
N PRO A 453 36.51 38.49 29.17
CA PRO A 453 37.78 38.22 28.51
C PRO A 453 38.69 37.46 29.47
N ARG A 454 39.21 36.31 29.03
CA ARG A 454 40.23 35.60 29.77
C ARG A 454 41.51 36.44 29.77
N PRO A 455 42.22 36.51 30.92
CA PRO A 455 43.44 37.29 31.07
C PRO A 455 44.57 36.80 30.16
#